data_AF-A0A9W5KVZ3-F1
#
_entry.id   AF-A0A9W5KVZ3-F1
#
_cell.length_a   1.000
_cell.length_b   1.000
_cell.length_c   1.000
_cell.angle_alpha   90.00
_cell.angle_beta   90.00
_cell.angle_gamma   90.00
#
_symmetry.space_group_name_H-M   'P 1'
#
loop_
_entity.id
_entity.type
_entity.pdbx_description
1 polymer ?
#
loop_
_entity_poly.entity_id
_entity_poly.type
_entity_poly.pdbx_seq_one_letter_code
_entity_poly.pdbx_strand_id
1 'polypeptide(L)' 'MKASTDFLLALSTKLQEIADNTADMETESELNELIDKINESI' A
#
# COMPACT_ATOMS: atom_id res chain seq x y z
N MET A 1 -10.17 -16.62 5.04
CA MET A 1 -8.95 -16.93 4.24
C MET A 1 -7.97 -15.80 4.46
N LYS A 2 -6.69 -16.10 4.73
CA LYS A 2 -5.63 -15.07 4.73
C LYS A 2 -5.24 -14.82 3.26
N ALA A 3 -5.06 -13.56 2.86
CA ALA A 3 -4.52 -13.25 1.54
C ALA A 3 -3.11 -13.86 1.40
N SER A 4 -2.72 -14.24 0.19
CA SER A 4 -1.35 -14.73 -0.04
C SER A 4 -0.35 -13.60 0.09
N THR A 5 0.86 -13.92 0.56
CA THR A 5 1.97 -12.96 0.65
C THR A 5 2.25 -12.31 -0.71
N ASP A 6 2.24 -13.09 -1.80
CA ASP A 6 2.45 -12.57 -3.16
C ASP A 6 1.39 -11.53 -3.57
N PHE A 7 0.13 -11.75 -3.18
CA PHE A 7 -0.94 -10.79 -3.44
C PHE A 7 -0.73 -9.50 -2.64
N LEU A 8 -0.37 -9.62 -1.36
CA LEU A 8 -0.12 -8.46 -0.49
C LEU A 8 1.08 -7.64 -0.96
N LEU A 9 2.14 -8.28 -1.43
CA LEU A 9 3.31 -7.62 -2.03
C LEU A 9 2.95 -6.90 -3.35
N ALA A 10 2.17 -7.54 -4.22
CA ALA A 10 1.72 -6.91 -5.45
C ALA A 10 0.80 -5.71 -5.18
N LEU A 11 -0.06 -5.82 -4.16
CA LEU A 11 -0.95 -4.75 -3.73
C LEU A 11 -0.16 -3.57 -3.14
N SER A 12 0.77 -3.81 -2.21
CA SER A 12 1.56 -2.72 -1.61
C SER A 12 2.39 -1.99 -2.67
N THR A 13 2.97 -2.71 -3.64
CA THR A 13 3.68 -2.12 -4.78
C THR A 13 2.78 -1.17 -5.58
N LYS A 14 1.54 -1.59 -5.88
CA LYS A 14 0.61 -0.76 -6.65
C LYS A 14 0.08 0.44 -5.87
N LEU A 15 -0.11 0.30 -4.56
CA LEU A 15 -0.50 1.43 -3.71
C LEU A 15 0.64 2.45 -3.61
N GLN A 16 1.90 2.00 -3.53
CA GLN A 16 3.06 2.90 -3.53
C GLN A 16 3.14 3.68 -4.85
N GLU A 17 2.96 3.00 -6.00
CA GLU A 17 2.92 3.69 -7.29
C GLU A 17 1.81 4.77 -7.34
N ILE A 18 0.65 4.55 -6.72
CA ILE A 18 -0.43 5.55 -6.67
C ILE A 18 -0.06 6.70 -5.73
N ALA A 19 0.50 6.40 -4.55
CA ALA A 19 0.93 7.39 -3.58
C ALA A 19 2.00 8.32 -4.18
N ASP A 20 2.99 7.77 -4.88
CA ASP A 20 4.06 8.52 -5.50
C ASP A 20 3.59 9.43 -6.66
N ASN A 21 2.38 9.19 -7.21
CA ASN A 21 1.84 9.91 -8.36
C ASN A 21 0.60 10.77 -8.05
N THR A 22 0.08 10.73 -6.82
CA THR A 22 -1.02 11.61 -6.43
C THR A 22 -0.49 13.02 -6.12
N ALA A 23 -1.26 14.05 -6.46
CA ALA A 23 -0.97 15.43 -6.07
C ALA A 23 -1.66 15.80 -4.74
N ASP A 24 -2.53 14.92 -4.24
CA ASP A 24 -3.25 15.11 -2.98
C ASP A 24 -2.45 14.50 -1.82
N MET A 25 -1.91 15.36 -0.96
CA MET A 25 -1.01 14.98 0.13
C MET A 25 -1.72 14.15 1.22
N GLU A 26 -3.02 14.37 1.43
CA GLU A 26 -3.81 13.58 2.39
C GLU A 26 -3.96 12.14 1.88
N THR A 27 -4.34 11.97 0.61
CA THR A 27 -4.39 10.66 -0.05
C THR A 27 -3.02 9.96 -0.04
N GLU A 28 -1.93 10.67 -0.33
CA GLU A 28 -0.56 10.11 -0.25
C GLU A 28 -0.26 9.57 1.15
N SER A 29 -0.55 10.35 2.18
CA SER A 29 -0.33 9.97 3.58
C SER A 29 -1.15 8.75 3.98
N GLU A 30 -2.44 8.72 3.66
CA GLU A 30 -3.32 7.58 3.97
C GLU A 30 -2.88 6.28 3.25
N LEU A 31 -2.45 6.40 1.99
CA LEU A 31 -1.91 5.27 1.24
C LEU A 31 -0.63 4.72 1.87
N ASN A 32 0.29 5.60 2.28
CA ASN A 32 1.51 5.19 2.97
C ASN A 32 1.20 4.47 4.30
N GLU A 33 0.26 4.97 5.10
CA GLU A 33 -0.18 4.26 6.32
C GLU A 33 -0.79 2.88 6.04
N LEU A 34 -1.53 2.75 4.94
CA LEU A 34 -2.10 1.46 4.53
C LEU A 34 -1.01 0.48 4.08
N ILE A 35 -0.02 0.96 3.33
CA ILE A 35 1.14 0.17 2.87
C ILE A 35 1.94 -0.36 4.06
N ASP A 36 2.18 0.48 5.08
CA ASP A 36 2.88 0.07 6.30
C ASP A 36 2.14 -1.09 6.99
N LYS A 37 0.81 -0.98 7.18
CA LYS A 37 0.00 -2.06 7.77
C LYS A 37 0.01 -3.35 6.95
N ILE A 38 0.08 -3.25 5.62
CA ILE A 38 0.23 -4.42 4.73
C ILE A 38 1.59 -5.07 4.96
N ASN A 39 2.66 -4.27 5.01
CA ASN A 39 4.03 -4.76 5.20
C ASN A 39 4.23 -5.39 6.59
N GLU A 40 3.58 -4.88 7.64
CA GLU A 40 3.56 -5.49 8.99
C GLU A 40 2.83 -6.85 9.03
N SER A 41 1.96 -7.12 8.06
CA SER A 41 1.13 -8.33 8.00
C SER A 41 1.74 -9.48 7.19
N ILE A 42 2.86 -9.21 6.51
CA ILE A 42 3.66 -10.13 5.68
C ILE A 42 4.72 -10.82 6.54
#